data_AF-D4B0X1-F1
#
_entry.id   AF-D4B0X1-F1
#
_cell.length_a   1.000
_cell.length_b   1.000
_cell.length_c   1.000
_cell.angle_alpha   90.00
_cell.angle_beta   90.00
_cell.angle_gamma   90.00
#
_symmetry.space_group_name_H-M   'P 1'
#
loop_
_entity.id
_entity.type
_entity.pdbx_description
1 polymer ?
#
loop_
_entity_poly.entity_id
_entity_poly.type
_entity_poly.pdbx_seq_one_letter_code
_entity_poly.pdbx_strand_id
1 'polypeptide(L)'
;MGCSLLLTCAYLLVSFSGLVRSACDAPPLSLPIGNGTISDREVVRWGLAVEFGTPAQTIVAALDADWNSTSFWNTSFPCGNLSRPACSWVHGGSFNDKGSTSWRGPENPEQTDQNPKGQTINIRGTDTLKVGSDISLDQFPVYFPKPGVIPQNGIGFGPNSAFLNRLYDQGKIASRSWSLFWGWQGAEQENQMNGSLVLGGYDKAKMAGGAPLTAPFSDGIGCPSSLLVYLSNIVVNQIDGKKTSLLNTPGSALRACIKPDNSQVILPEDVFGNLKKAFSGKAVEHSTGIYPSSLAYEPEDVFMGNVTFILSSGLQITIPNHQLVLPNVEIDDNGQQKIVDGNKTINFGQTRREAMPYLGQPFLTSAYIHVNNDMKEFSVWQANPTTETDLVTVRGGSNCDDDSSLSGGAIAGIVIGVVAFLAIAALGLFFFLKRRNKNRDRDSKAGLPLVNTSQRAEEDKKHNHDIPLEMDAGVSQQAPSELPDRDYSPQELPADVPTSNK
;
A
#
# COMPACT_ATOMS: atom_id res chain seq x y z
N MET A 1 -17.35 -45.07 -31.10
CA MET A 1 -17.89 -44.01 -30.23
C MET A 1 -17.13 -43.84 -28.91
N GLY A 2 -16.51 -44.87 -28.31
CA GLY A 2 -15.77 -44.71 -27.04
C GLY A 2 -14.39 -44.02 -27.13
N CYS A 3 -13.67 -44.14 -28.26
CA CYS A 3 -12.31 -43.56 -28.39
C CYS A 3 -12.34 -42.03 -28.52
N SER A 4 -13.39 -41.46 -29.14
CA SER A 4 -13.54 -40.01 -29.26
C SER A 4 -13.87 -39.32 -27.95
N LEU A 5 -14.58 -39.97 -27.02
CA LEU A 5 -14.91 -39.39 -25.71
C LEU A 5 -13.69 -39.27 -24.78
N LEU A 6 -12.76 -40.22 -24.86
CA LEU A 6 -11.53 -40.18 -24.05
C LEU A 6 -10.55 -39.12 -24.55
N LEU A 7 -10.47 -38.93 -25.87
CA LEU A 7 -9.67 -37.87 -26.48
C LEU A 7 -10.24 -36.47 -26.21
N THR A 8 -11.57 -36.30 -26.17
CA THR A 8 -12.19 -35.02 -25.77
C THR A 8 -12.08 -34.76 -24.28
N CYS A 9 -12.17 -35.78 -23.41
CA CYS A 9 -11.88 -35.61 -21.97
C CYS A 9 -10.41 -35.27 -21.69
N ALA A 10 -9.47 -35.88 -22.42
CA ALA A 10 -8.04 -35.54 -22.32
C ALA A 10 -7.74 -34.14 -22.85
N TYR A 11 -8.38 -33.72 -23.95
CA TYR A 11 -8.28 -32.34 -24.44
C TYR A 11 -8.91 -31.33 -23.48
N LEU A 12 -10.05 -31.65 -22.85
CA LEU A 12 -10.67 -30.80 -21.82
C LEU A 12 -9.81 -30.71 -20.56
N LEU A 13 -9.16 -31.80 -20.13
CA LEU A 13 -8.24 -31.77 -18.98
C LEU A 13 -6.95 -31.00 -19.30
N VAL A 14 -6.40 -31.13 -20.51
CA VAL A 14 -5.23 -30.34 -20.96
C VAL A 14 -5.60 -28.86 -21.20
N SER A 15 -6.85 -28.56 -21.56
CA SER A 15 -7.35 -27.18 -21.67
C SER A 15 -7.64 -26.55 -20.30
N PHE A 16 -7.92 -27.36 -19.27
CA PHE A 16 -8.08 -26.90 -17.89
C PHE A 16 -6.75 -26.75 -17.13
N SER A 17 -5.64 -27.32 -17.64
CA SER A 17 -4.29 -27.07 -17.12
C SER A 17 -3.79 -25.64 -17.36
N GLY A 18 -4.53 -24.82 -18.12
CA GLY A 18 -4.08 -23.49 -18.57
C GLY A 18 -4.39 -22.31 -17.65
N LEU A 19 -5.17 -22.47 -16.58
CA LEU A 19 -5.51 -21.35 -15.68
C LEU A 19 -5.68 -21.81 -14.22
N VAL A 20 -4.67 -22.49 -13.68
CA VAL A 20 -4.36 -22.32 -12.26
C VAL A 20 -3.09 -21.50 -12.24
N ARG A 21 -3.26 -20.18 -12.42
CA ARG A 21 -2.20 -19.22 -12.13
C ARG A 21 -1.83 -19.49 -10.67
N SER A 22 -0.62 -19.95 -10.41
CA SER A 22 -0.17 -20.25 -9.06
C SER A 22 -0.37 -18.98 -8.22
N ALA A 23 -0.73 -19.21 -6.97
CA ALA A 23 -0.98 -18.21 -5.95
C ALA A 23 0.15 -17.16 -5.77
N CYS A 24 1.33 -17.40 -6.36
CA CYS A 24 2.54 -16.58 -6.29
C CYS A 24 2.90 -15.91 -7.63
N ASP A 25 2.09 -16.03 -8.67
CA ASP A 25 2.45 -15.60 -10.04
C ASP A 25 2.34 -14.08 -10.28
N ALA A 26 1.99 -13.29 -9.27
CA ALA A 26 2.00 -11.84 -9.32
C ALA A 26 3.22 -11.35 -8.50
N PRO A 27 4.36 -11.04 -9.15
CA PRO A 27 5.54 -10.55 -8.45
C PRO A 27 5.27 -9.15 -7.86
N PRO A 28 6.06 -8.71 -6.86
CA PRO A 28 5.93 -7.38 -6.30
C PRO A 28 6.25 -6.35 -7.37
N LEU A 29 5.49 -5.24 -7.38
CA LEU A 29 5.73 -4.14 -8.30
C LEU A 29 6.61 -3.09 -7.60
N SER A 30 7.81 -2.86 -8.12
CA SER A 30 8.70 -1.81 -7.60
C SER A 30 8.58 -0.57 -8.46
N LEU A 31 8.26 0.55 -7.82
CA LEU A 31 8.09 1.86 -8.42
C LEU A 31 9.10 2.84 -7.82
N PRO A 32 9.76 3.68 -8.62
CA PRO A 32 10.71 4.66 -8.09
C PRO A 32 9.98 5.77 -7.33
N ILE A 33 10.54 6.17 -6.20
CA ILE A 33 10.23 7.42 -5.52
C ILE A 33 11.39 8.38 -5.76
N GLY A 34 11.13 9.54 -6.35
CA GLY A 34 12.21 10.44 -6.74
C GLY A 34 11.72 11.64 -7.51
N ASN A 35 12.64 12.29 -8.23
CA ASN A 35 12.33 13.43 -9.09
C ASN A 35 11.48 13.01 -10.29
N GLY A 36 10.26 13.54 -10.37
CA GLY A 36 9.37 13.43 -11.52
C GLY A 36 9.12 14.80 -12.16
N THR A 37 9.06 14.83 -13.50
CA THR A 37 8.75 16.03 -14.28
C THR A 37 7.24 16.13 -14.55
N ILE A 38 6.62 17.18 -14.05
CA ILE A 38 5.19 17.45 -14.17
C ILE A 38 4.88 18.02 -15.56
N SER A 39 3.90 17.43 -16.27
CA SER A 39 3.61 17.76 -17.67
C SER A 39 3.06 19.17 -17.90
N ASP A 40 2.42 19.78 -16.90
CA ASP A 40 1.74 21.07 -17.10
C ASP A 40 2.73 22.25 -17.26
N ARG A 41 3.92 22.16 -16.65
CA ARG A 41 4.89 23.26 -16.52
C ARG A 41 6.36 22.85 -16.58
N GLU A 42 6.68 21.58 -16.85
CA GLU A 42 8.05 21.02 -16.81
C GLU A 42 8.76 21.24 -15.46
N VAL A 43 7.97 21.23 -14.39
CA VAL A 43 8.44 21.40 -13.01
C VAL A 43 8.85 20.06 -12.43
N VAL A 44 9.98 20.02 -11.72
CA VAL A 44 10.49 18.79 -11.08
C VAL A 44 10.11 18.74 -9.60
N ARG A 45 9.48 17.65 -9.17
CA ARG A 45 9.07 17.42 -7.78
C ARG A 45 9.45 16.01 -7.33
N TRP A 46 9.76 15.85 -6.04
CA TRP A 46 10.03 14.55 -5.44
C TRP A 46 8.73 13.82 -5.06
N GLY A 47 8.59 12.55 -5.42
CA GLY A 47 7.46 11.70 -5.04
C GLY A 47 7.26 10.53 -6.00
N LEU A 48 6.03 10.01 -6.04
CA LEU A 48 5.60 9.00 -7.00
C LEU A 48 5.05 9.69 -8.26
N ALA A 49 5.77 9.58 -9.38
CA ALA A 49 5.26 10.05 -10.66
C ALA A 49 4.20 9.08 -11.22
N VAL A 50 3.04 9.62 -11.55
CA VAL A 50 1.91 8.92 -12.18
C VAL A 50 1.38 9.74 -13.35
N GLU A 51 0.74 9.08 -14.31
CA GLU A 51 0.05 9.77 -15.41
C GLU A 51 -1.45 9.61 -15.26
N PHE A 52 -2.20 10.70 -15.48
CA PHE A 52 -3.66 10.68 -15.37
C PHE A 52 -4.31 11.39 -16.56
N GLY A 53 -5.32 10.76 -17.16
CA GLY A 53 -6.08 11.32 -18.28
C GLY A 53 -5.57 10.99 -19.69
N THR A 54 -6.31 11.45 -20.70
CA THR A 54 -5.99 11.31 -22.13
C THR A 54 -6.14 12.64 -22.87
N PRO A 55 -5.05 13.29 -23.32
CA PRO A 55 -3.66 12.86 -23.21
C PRO A 55 -3.18 12.78 -21.76
N ALA A 56 -2.17 11.94 -21.53
CA ALA A 56 -1.57 11.71 -20.22
C ALA A 56 -1.03 13.02 -19.63
N GLN A 57 -1.37 13.29 -18.37
CA GLN A 57 -0.84 14.41 -17.59
C GLN A 57 -0.06 13.84 -16.41
N THR A 58 1.24 14.12 -16.34
CA THR A 58 2.10 13.65 -15.25
C THR A 58 1.85 14.46 -13.99
N ILE A 59 1.58 13.74 -12.90
CA ILE A 59 1.39 14.23 -11.54
C ILE A 59 2.42 13.53 -10.66
N VAL A 60 3.06 14.27 -9.76
CA VAL A 60 3.98 13.70 -8.77
C VAL A 60 3.29 13.72 -7.41
N ALA A 61 2.84 12.56 -6.96
CA ALA A 61 2.05 12.41 -5.76
C ALA A 61 2.89 11.93 -4.55
N ALA A 62 2.50 12.36 -3.36
CA ALA A 62 2.88 11.77 -2.09
C ALA A 62 2.09 10.47 -1.83
N LEU A 63 2.60 9.67 -0.90
CA LEU A 63 1.94 8.45 -0.42
C LEU A 63 1.09 8.82 0.79
N ASP A 64 -0.22 8.85 0.61
CA ASP A 64 -1.14 9.31 1.64
C ASP A 64 -1.76 8.14 2.38
N ALA A 65 -1.22 7.83 3.56
CA ALA A 65 -1.73 6.75 4.40
C ALA A 65 -2.98 7.14 5.21
N ASP A 66 -3.36 8.42 5.24
CA ASP A 66 -4.54 8.88 5.96
C ASP A 66 -5.83 8.64 5.16
N TRP A 67 -5.70 8.58 3.82
CA TRP A 67 -6.83 8.48 2.90
C TRP A 67 -6.83 7.16 2.13
N ASN A 68 -8.04 6.64 1.89
CA ASN A 68 -8.23 5.49 1.01
C ASN A 68 -8.28 5.93 -0.46
N SER A 69 -8.71 7.15 -0.71
CA SER A 69 -8.89 7.71 -2.04
C SER A 69 -7.69 8.53 -2.51
N THR A 70 -7.49 8.55 -3.81
CA THR A 70 -6.52 9.42 -4.48
C THR A 70 -7.13 10.82 -4.67
N SER A 71 -6.34 11.85 -4.38
CA SER A 71 -6.76 13.23 -4.55
C SER A 71 -5.75 14.04 -5.36
N PHE A 72 -6.25 14.73 -6.39
CA PHE A 72 -5.45 15.58 -7.26
C PHE A 72 -6.00 17.01 -7.27
N TRP A 73 -5.09 17.97 -7.20
CA TRP A 73 -5.39 19.39 -7.37
C TRP A 73 -5.86 19.66 -8.80
N ASN A 74 -6.93 20.44 -8.97
CA ASN A 74 -7.48 20.77 -10.28
C ASN A 74 -7.01 22.15 -10.75
N THR A 75 -6.76 22.29 -12.07
CA THR A 75 -6.36 23.57 -12.69
C THR A 75 -7.34 24.74 -12.49
N SER A 76 -8.60 24.46 -12.15
CA SER A 76 -9.63 25.45 -11.82
C SER A 76 -9.49 26.04 -10.43
N PHE A 77 -8.71 25.41 -9.53
CA PHE A 77 -8.53 25.90 -8.17
C PHE A 77 -7.53 27.07 -8.11
N PRO A 78 -7.73 28.02 -7.18
CA PRO A 78 -6.88 29.21 -7.07
C PRO A 78 -5.54 28.88 -6.41
N CYS A 79 -4.45 29.43 -6.95
CA CYS A 79 -3.09 29.29 -6.41
C CYS A 79 -2.73 30.30 -5.31
N GLY A 80 -3.70 31.09 -4.84
CA GLY A 80 -3.45 32.18 -3.89
C GLY A 80 -2.44 33.18 -4.44
N ASN A 81 -1.39 33.47 -3.67
CA ASN A 81 -0.32 34.40 -4.04
C ASN A 81 0.81 33.75 -4.85
N LEU A 82 0.77 32.43 -5.09
CA LEU A 82 1.81 31.74 -5.84
C LEU A 82 1.62 31.92 -7.35
N SER A 83 2.72 31.97 -8.09
CA SER A 83 2.69 31.78 -9.54
C SER A 83 2.11 30.40 -9.87
N ARG A 84 1.56 30.22 -11.08
CA ARG A 84 1.06 28.90 -11.50
C ARG A 84 2.13 27.81 -11.49
N PRO A 85 3.37 28.04 -11.97
CA PRO A 85 4.45 27.05 -11.83
C PRO A 85 4.80 26.71 -10.38
N ALA A 86 4.92 27.71 -9.48
CA ALA A 86 5.20 27.46 -8.07
C ALA A 86 4.06 26.68 -7.40
N CYS A 87 2.82 27.02 -7.71
CA CYS A 87 1.63 26.29 -7.29
C CYS A 87 1.63 24.83 -7.80
N SER A 88 2.01 24.61 -9.06
CA SER A 88 2.19 23.26 -9.61
C SER A 88 3.25 22.49 -8.85
N TRP A 89 4.39 23.10 -8.48
CA TRP A 89 5.40 22.47 -7.64
C TRP A 89 4.84 22.05 -6.27
N VAL A 90 4.15 22.97 -5.59
CA VAL A 90 3.58 22.75 -4.25
C VAL A 90 2.63 21.55 -4.24
N HIS A 91 1.78 21.47 -5.26
CA HIS A 91 0.82 20.36 -5.38
C HIS A 91 1.40 19.13 -6.08
N GLY A 92 2.59 19.19 -6.69
CA GLY A 92 3.07 18.09 -7.53
C GLY A 92 2.22 17.92 -8.80
N GLY A 93 1.73 19.02 -9.37
CA GLY A 93 0.95 19.07 -10.59
C GLY A 93 -0.49 19.54 -10.40
N SER A 94 -1.08 20.02 -11.48
CA SER A 94 -2.50 20.39 -11.56
C SER A 94 -3.18 19.61 -12.67
N PHE A 95 -4.21 18.85 -12.32
CA PHE A 95 -4.99 18.08 -13.28
C PHE A 95 -5.98 18.97 -14.05
N ASN A 96 -5.93 18.90 -15.39
CA ASN A 96 -6.90 19.53 -16.29
C ASN A 96 -7.91 18.48 -16.76
N ASP A 97 -9.01 18.36 -16.01
CA ASP A 97 -10.13 17.46 -16.31
C ASP A 97 -10.81 17.81 -17.65
N LYS A 98 -10.98 19.11 -17.94
CA LYS A 98 -11.58 19.58 -19.21
C LYS A 98 -10.73 19.25 -20.45
N GLY A 99 -9.42 19.04 -20.26
CA GLY A 99 -8.49 18.68 -21.31
C GLY A 99 -8.41 17.18 -21.59
N SER A 100 -9.00 16.34 -20.74
CA SER A 100 -8.95 14.88 -20.87
C SER A 100 -10.18 14.33 -21.58
N THR A 101 -9.97 13.59 -22.66
CA THR A 101 -11.02 12.95 -23.47
C THR A 101 -11.60 11.68 -22.81
N SER A 102 -10.83 11.05 -21.93
CA SER A 102 -11.23 9.88 -21.15
C SER A 102 -11.89 10.24 -19.81
N TRP A 103 -11.90 11.53 -19.44
CA TRP A 103 -12.56 12.03 -18.24
C TRP A 103 -14.06 11.71 -18.25
N ARG A 104 -14.55 11.24 -17.10
CA ARG A 104 -15.97 11.03 -16.84
C ARG A 104 -16.33 11.64 -15.50
N GLY A 105 -17.47 12.35 -15.45
CA GLY A 105 -18.05 12.80 -14.19
C GLY A 105 -18.47 11.61 -13.32
N PRO A 106 -18.66 11.81 -12.01
CA PRO A 106 -18.99 10.73 -11.10
C PRO A 106 -20.44 10.28 -11.32
N GLU A 107 -20.68 8.97 -11.28
CA GLU A 107 -22.04 8.41 -11.33
C GLU A 107 -22.88 8.87 -10.14
N ASN A 108 -22.26 8.92 -8.95
CA ASN A 108 -22.84 9.47 -7.74
C ASN A 108 -21.99 10.65 -7.23
N PRO A 109 -22.39 11.91 -7.48
CA PRO A 109 -21.69 13.11 -6.99
C PRO A 109 -21.65 13.23 -5.45
N GLU A 110 -22.52 12.53 -4.73
CA GLU A 110 -22.57 12.50 -3.27
C GLU A 110 -21.63 11.48 -2.66
N GLN A 111 -20.96 10.64 -3.47
CA GLN A 111 -19.97 9.70 -2.94
C GLN A 111 -18.82 10.46 -2.27
N THR A 112 -18.52 10.05 -1.05
CA THR A 112 -17.46 10.65 -0.23
C THR A 112 -16.48 9.62 0.28
N ASP A 113 -15.27 10.07 0.55
CA ASP A 113 -14.32 9.40 1.43
C ASP A 113 -14.16 10.20 2.72
N GLN A 114 -13.96 9.51 3.84
CA GLN A 114 -13.73 10.12 5.15
C GLN A 114 -12.47 9.54 5.76
N ASN A 115 -11.53 10.40 6.13
CA ASN A 115 -10.32 9.96 6.82
C ASN A 115 -10.58 9.73 8.32
N PRO A 116 -9.65 9.07 9.06
CA PRO A 116 -9.83 8.82 10.48
C PRO A 116 -9.92 10.06 11.38
N LYS A 117 -9.56 11.25 10.88
CA LYS A 117 -9.79 12.54 11.57
C LYS A 117 -11.22 13.07 11.39
N GLY A 118 -12.07 12.36 10.67
CA GLY A 118 -13.43 12.77 10.35
C GLY A 118 -13.53 13.79 9.22
N GLN A 119 -12.43 14.12 8.54
CA GLN A 119 -12.46 15.00 7.38
C GLN A 119 -13.05 14.25 6.18
N THR A 120 -13.91 14.92 5.44
CA THR A 120 -14.60 14.34 4.28
C THR A 120 -14.21 15.03 2.98
N ILE A 121 -14.00 14.26 1.92
CA ILE A 121 -13.84 14.72 0.54
C ILE A 121 -14.86 14.02 -0.37
N ASN A 122 -15.26 14.67 -1.45
CA ASN A 122 -16.26 14.17 -2.39
C ASN A 122 -15.59 13.76 -3.69
N ILE A 123 -16.10 12.68 -4.31
CA ILE A 123 -15.61 12.24 -5.61
C ILE A 123 -15.80 13.35 -6.65
N ARG A 124 -14.94 13.38 -7.66
CA ARG A 124 -14.99 14.39 -8.72
C ARG A 124 -15.12 13.81 -10.10
N GLY A 125 -14.67 12.58 -10.30
CA GLY A 125 -14.82 11.86 -11.54
C GLY A 125 -13.87 10.70 -11.60
N THR A 126 -13.76 10.14 -12.78
CA THR A 126 -12.90 9.01 -13.10
C THR A 126 -12.12 9.29 -14.37
N ASP A 127 -10.91 8.76 -14.42
CA ASP A 127 -10.08 8.79 -15.62
C ASP A 127 -9.10 7.61 -15.63
N THR A 128 -8.33 7.46 -16.71
CA THR A 128 -7.28 6.44 -16.76
C THR A 128 -6.06 6.89 -15.94
N LEU A 129 -5.70 6.10 -14.92
CA LEU A 129 -4.47 6.25 -14.15
C LEU A 129 -3.42 5.26 -14.64
N LYS A 130 -2.25 5.76 -15.04
CA LYS A 130 -1.10 4.91 -15.36
C LYS A 130 0.02 5.11 -14.35
N VAL A 131 0.67 4.02 -14.00
CA VAL A 131 1.75 4.00 -13.00
C VAL A 131 2.87 3.10 -13.51
N GLY A 132 4.07 3.66 -13.71
CA GLY A 132 5.14 2.95 -14.41
C GLY A 132 4.76 2.59 -15.85
N SER A 133 5.45 1.60 -16.44
CA SER A 133 5.26 1.18 -17.84
C SER A 133 4.03 0.29 -18.07
N ASP A 134 3.63 -0.49 -17.08
CA ASP A 134 2.79 -1.69 -17.31
C ASP A 134 1.46 -1.68 -16.55
N ILE A 135 1.18 -0.61 -15.81
CA ILE A 135 -0.06 -0.45 -15.03
C ILE A 135 -0.91 0.63 -15.68
N SER A 136 -2.12 0.25 -16.08
CA SER A 136 -3.17 1.16 -16.54
C SER A 136 -4.48 0.77 -15.87
N LEU A 137 -5.05 1.70 -15.10
CA LEU A 137 -6.30 1.54 -14.36
C LEU A 137 -7.34 2.46 -15.00
N ASP A 138 -8.21 1.89 -15.83
CA ASP A 138 -9.28 2.65 -16.47
C ASP A 138 -10.38 3.06 -15.48
N GLN A 139 -10.97 4.23 -15.68
CA GLN A 139 -12.03 4.75 -14.82
C GLN A 139 -11.62 4.70 -13.32
N PHE A 140 -10.38 5.08 -13.03
CA PHE A 140 -9.87 5.20 -11.69
C PHE A 140 -10.45 6.47 -11.02
N PRO A 141 -11.06 6.35 -9.83
CA PRO A 141 -11.72 7.48 -9.18
C PRO A 141 -10.72 8.48 -8.62
N VAL A 142 -11.00 9.76 -8.82
CA VAL A 142 -10.23 10.85 -8.24
C VAL A 142 -11.15 11.81 -7.47
N TYR A 143 -10.60 12.33 -6.39
CA TYR A 143 -11.22 13.33 -5.53
C TYR A 143 -10.45 14.62 -5.68
N PHE A 144 -11.10 15.77 -5.44
CA PHE A 144 -10.37 17.03 -5.35
C PHE A 144 -10.29 17.45 -3.89
N PRO A 145 -9.09 17.82 -3.41
CA PRO A 145 -8.90 18.23 -2.03
C PRO A 145 -9.63 19.55 -1.74
N LYS A 146 -9.94 19.82 -0.46
CA LYS A 146 -10.63 21.06 -0.03
C LYS A 146 -9.67 22.26 -0.05
N PRO A 147 -9.96 23.35 -0.79
CA PRO A 147 -9.14 24.57 -0.80
C PRO A 147 -8.84 25.08 0.63
N GLY A 148 -7.56 25.27 0.98
CA GLY A 148 -7.17 25.97 2.22
C GLY A 148 -5.97 25.39 2.98
N VAL A 149 -5.75 24.09 2.94
CA VAL A 149 -4.51 23.45 3.44
C VAL A 149 -4.29 22.24 2.55
N ILE A 150 -3.49 22.38 1.48
CA ILE A 150 -3.33 21.26 0.56
C ILE A 150 -1.85 21.01 0.32
N PRO A 151 -1.34 19.87 0.82
CA PRO A 151 0.02 19.44 0.54
C PRO A 151 0.14 19.02 -0.94
N GLN A 152 1.25 18.37 -1.27
CA GLN A 152 1.38 17.66 -2.53
C GLN A 152 0.19 16.71 -2.75
N ASN A 153 -0.22 16.53 -4.01
CA ASN A 153 -1.20 15.54 -4.47
C ASN A 153 -0.92 14.18 -3.84
N GLY A 154 -1.96 13.37 -3.59
CA GLY A 154 -1.81 12.13 -2.83
C GLY A 154 -2.44 10.94 -3.53
N ILE A 155 -1.71 9.81 -3.59
CA ILE A 155 -2.32 8.49 -3.82
C ILE A 155 -2.73 7.93 -2.46
N GLY A 156 -3.98 7.49 -2.33
CA GLY A 156 -4.48 6.92 -1.08
C GLY A 156 -3.92 5.52 -0.82
N PHE A 157 -3.27 5.33 0.32
CA PHE A 157 -2.67 4.10 0.82
C PHE A 157 -3.25 3.63 2.16
N GLY A 158 -4.33 4.28 2.62
CA GLY A 158 -5.05 3.87 3.83
C GLY A 158 -5.57 2.42 3.79
N PRO A 159 -6.10 1.90 4.91
CA PRO A 159 -6.44 0.49 5.06
C PRO A 159 -7.37 -0.10 3.99
N ASN A 160 -8.19 0.74 3.33
CA ASN A 160 -9.07 0.36 2.24
C ASN A 160 -8.75 1.13 0.94
N SER A 161 -7.47 1.32 0.65
CA SER A 161 -6.96 2.02 -0.54
C SER A 161 -7.63 1.56 -1.84
N ALA A 162 -8.27 2.50 -2.54
CA ALA A 162 -8.84 2.24 -3.87
C ALA A 162 -7.74 1.84 -4.87
N PHE A 163 -6.54 2.40 -4.73
CA PHE A 163 -5.40 2.08 -5.57
C PHE A 163 -4.94 0.63 -5.41
N LEU A 164 -4.68 0.19 -4.17
CA LEU A 164 -4.25 -1.18 -3.89
C LEU A 164 -5.34 -2.19 -4.22
N ASN A 165 -6.61 -1.88 -3.90
CA ASN A 165 -7.74 -2.74 -4.24
C ASN A 165 -7.81 -3.00 -5.75
N ARG A 166 -7.72 -1.95 -6.57
CA ARG A 166 -7.79 -2.08 -8.04
C ARG A 166 -6.62 -2.90 -8.62
N LEU A 167 -5.42 -2.73 -8.08
CA LEU A 167 -4.26 -3.55 -8.49
C LEU A 167 -4.43 -5.02 -8.11
N TYR A 168 -4.91 -5.27 -6.90
CA TYR A 168 -5.17 -6.61 -6.40
C TYR A 168 -6.25 -7.31 -7.23
N ASP A 169 -7.37 -6.65 -7.48
CA ASP A 169 -8.50 -7.19 -8.27
C ASP A 169 -8.11 -7.52 -9.72
N GLN A 170 -7.16 -6.77 -10.29
CA GLN A 170 -6.59 -7.04 -11.62
C GLN A 170 -5.48 -8.11 -11.60
N GLY A 171 -5.17 -8.71 -10.45
CA GLY A 171 -4.10 -9.68 -10.29
C GLY A 171 -2.71 -9.12 -10.57
N LYS A 172 -2.52 -7.80 -10.38
CA LYS A 172 -1.23 -7.11 -10.58
C LYS A 172 -0.32 -7.24 -9.36
N ILE A 173 -0.90 -7.42 -8.16
CA ILE A 173 -0.21 -7.65 -6.90
C ILE A 173 -0.87 -8.81 -6.15
N ALA A 174 -0.09 -9.56 -5.37
CA ALA A 174 -0.56 -10.75 -4.64
C ALA A 174 -1.24 -10.45 -3.29
N SER A 175 -1.09 -9.22 -2.78
CA SER A 175 -1.66 -8.72 -1.52
C SER A 175 -1.87 -7.21 -1.59
N ARG A 176 -2.71 -6.66 -0.71
CA ARG A 176 -2.86 -5.21 -0.52
C ARG A 176 -1.81 -4.69 0.47
N SER A 177 -0.55 -5.00 0.21
CA SER A 177 0.58 -4.49 0.98
C SER A 177 1.41 -3.51 0.17
N TRP A 178 2.11 -2.62 0.87
CA TRP A 178 3.03 -1.68 0.27
C TRP A 178 4.23 -1.45 1.19
N SER A 179 5.40 -1.19 0.60
CA SER A 179 6.61 -0.93 1.35
C SER A 179 7.32 0.29 0.80
N LEU A 180 7.91 1.10 1.67
CA LEU A 180 8.50 2.37 1.31
C LEU A 180 9.92 2.48 1.87
N PHE A 181 10.86 2.68 0.96
CA PHE A 181 12.10 3.38 1.21
C PHE A 181 11.98 4.77 0.59
N TRP A 182 12.02 5.84 1.40
CA TRP A 182 11.79 7.20 0.89
C TRP A 182 12.89 7.69 -0.06
N GLY A 183 14.11 7.21 0.14
CA GLY A 183 15.30 7.70 -0.54
C GLY A 183 15.99 8.83 0.21
N TRP A 184 17.04 9.35 -0.42
CA TRP A 184 17.98 10.32 0.11
C TRP A 184 18.02 11.55 -0.78
N GLN A 185 17.98 12.72 -0.15
CA GLN A 185 17.90 14.04 -0.78
C GLN A 185 18.98 14.98 -0.22
N GLY A 186 20.15 14.44 0.13
CA GLY A 186 21.26 15.23 0.64
C GLY A 186 21.78 16.22 -0.39
N ALA A 187 22.55 17.21 0.06
CA ALA A 187 23.06 18.28 -0.83
C ALA A 187 23.99 17.74 -1.93
N GLU A 188 24.91 16.85 -1.54
CA GLU A 188 25.91 16.28 -2.45
C GLU A 188 25.38 15.03 -3.16
N GLN A 189 25.86 14.80 -4.38
CA GLN A 189 25.40 13.69 -5.24
C GLN A 189 25.58 12.31 -4.59
N GLU A 190 26.67 12.08 -3.84
CA GLU A 190 26.88 10.83 -3.10
C GLU A 190 25.89 10.59 -1.95
N ASN A 191 25.21 11.66 -1.50
CA ASN A 191 24.20 11.62 -0.43
C ASN A 191 22.77 11.68 -1.00
N GLN A 192 22.61 11.36 -2.28
CA GLN A 192 21.32 11.29 -2.98
C GLN A 192 21.07 9.88 -3.47
N MET A 193 19.83 9.40 -3.31
CA MET A 193 19.39 8.09 -3.76
C MET A 193 17.88 8.10 -3.97
N ASN A 194 17.41 7.67 -5.13
CA ASN A 194 15.98 7.46 -5.33
C ASN A 194 15.45 6.42 -4.32
N GLY A 195 14.27 6.70 -3.80
CA GLY A 195 13.52 5.74 -3.01
C GLY A 195 12.86 4.66 -3.87
N SER A 196 12.21 3.72 -3.19
CA SER A 196 11.42 2.66 -3.81
C SER A 196 10.11 2.44 -3.06
N LEU A 197 9.04 2.30 -3.83
CA LEU A 197 7.72 1.86 -3.40
C LEU A 197 7.50 0.46 -3.96
N VAL A 198 7.38 -0.54 -3.09
CA VAL A 198 7.09 -1.92 -3.49
C VAL A 198 5.63 -2.22 -3.17
N LEU A 199 4.85 -2.66 -4.15
CA LEU A 199 3.44 -3.04 -4.00
C LEU A 199 3.30 -4.55 -4.05
N GLY A 200 2.46 -5.13 -3.19
CA GLY A 200 2.27 -6.59 -3.08
C GLY A 200 3.43 -7.34 -2.41
N GLY A 201 4.38 -6.62 -1.81
CA GLY A 201 5.57 -7.20 -1.25
C GLY A 201 6.49 -6.16 -0.61
N TYR A 202 7.74 -6.54 -0.40
CA TYR A 202 8.81 -5.71 0.15
C TYR A 202 10.15 -6.04 -0.51
N ASP A 203 11.18 -5.26 -0.21
CA ASP A 203 12.56 -5.39 -0.69
C ASP A 203 13.47 -5.69 0.51
N LYS A 204 13.91 -6.95 0.63
CA LYS A 204 14.81 -7.42 1.70
C LYS A 204 16.12 -6.65 1.71
N ALA A 205 16.61 -6.21 0.55
CA ALA A 205 17.88 -5.48 0.46
C ALA A 205 17.83 -4.12 1.18
N LYS A 206 16.63 -3.55 1.41
CA LYS A 206 16.45 -2.28 2.15
C LYS A 206 16.39 -2.44 3.66
N MET A 207 16.52 -3.66 4.19
CA MET A 207 16.51 -3.92 5.63
C MET A 207 17.93 -3.92 6.17
N ALA A 208 18.31 -2.91 6.96
CA ALA A 208 19.52 -3.01 7.74
C ALA A 208 19.30 -4.08 8.81
N GLY A 209 20.19 -5.08 8.88
CA GLY A 209 20.00 -6.26 9.72
C GLY A 209 19.63 -5.93 11.19
N GLY A 210 18.94 -6.87 11.84
CA GLY A 210 18.38 -6.69 13.18
C GLY A 210 16.90 -7.07 13.23
N ALA A 211 16.30 -7.06 14.42
CA ALA A 211 14.88 -7.35 14.58
C ALA A 211 14.04 -6.11 14.21
N PRO A 212 13.00 -6.25 13.37
CA PRO A 212 12.06 -5.16 13.13
C PRO A 212 11.22 -4.84 14.37
N LEU A 213 10.58 -3.67 14.33
CA LEU A 213 9.29 -3.51 15.00
C LEU A 213 8.22 -4.09 14.07
N THR A 214 7.35 -4.95 14.59
CA THR A 214 6.07 -5.29 13.95
C THR A 214 4.94 -4.94 14.91
N ALA A 215 3.91 -4.24 14.42
CA ALA A 215 2.80 -3.77 15.25
C ALA A 215 1.48 -3.79 14.46
N PRO A 216 0.34 -4.00 15.15
CA PRO A 216 -0.97 -3.85 14.54
C PRO A 216 -1.27 -2.38 14.25
N PHE A 217 -2.20 -2.15 13.32
CA PHE A 217 -2.78 -0.84 13.09
C PHE A 217 -3.46 -0.34 14.37
N SER A 218 -3.27 0.94 14.66
CA SER A 218 -4.15 1.64 15.61
C SER A 218 -5.55 1.81 15.00
N ASP A 219 -6.52 2.21 15.82
CA ASP A 219 -7.89 2.55 15.37
C ASP A 219 -7.97 3.80 14.47
N GLY A 220 -6.83 4.41 14.15
CA GLY A 220 -6.72 5.63 13.36
C GLY A 220 -6.96 6.92 14.17
N ILE A 221 -7.53 6.81 15.39
CA ILE A 221 -7.87 7.97 16.22
C ILE A 221 -6.59 8.56 16.80
N GLY A 222 -6.32 9.83 16.46
CA GLY A 222 -5.09 10.52 16.81
C GLY A 222 -3.88 10.15 15.94
N CYS A 223 -3.83 8.94 15.36
CA CYS A 223 -2.82 8.53 14.37
C CYS A 223 -3.50 8.14 13.06
N PRO A 224 -3.77 9.08 12.14
CA PRO A 224 -4.67 8.83 11.01
C PRO A 224 -4.11 7.87 9.95
N SER A 225 -2.79 7.72 9.86
CA SER A 225 -2.18 6.68 9.02
C SER A 225 -2.34 5.27 9.60
N SER A 226 -2.83 5.16 10.84
CA SER A 226 -2.87 3.95 11.68
C SER A 226 -1.50 3.40 12.11
N LEU A 227 -0.39 3.96 11.61
CA LEU A 227 0.99 3.52 11.85
C LEU A 227 1.57 4.10 13.15
N LEU A 228 1.02 3.68 14.28
CA LEU A 228 1.36 4.20 15.61
C LEU A 228 2.60 3.50 16.20
N VAL A 229 3.61 4.28 16.58
CA VAL A 229 4.80 3.81 17.28
C VAL A 229 4.97 4.47 18.64
N TYR A 230 5.74 3.81 19.51
CA TYR A 230 6.10 4.30 20.84
C TYR A 230 7.61 4.50 20.92
N LEU A 231 8.05 5.75 21.06
CA LEU A 231 9.45 6.13 21.20
C LEU A 231 9.84 6.14 22.67
N SER A 232 10.79 5.28 23.06
CA SER A 232 11.37 5.28 24.41
C SER A 232 12.43 6.36 24.56
N ASN A 233 13.09 6.76 23.47
CA ASN A 233 13.95 7.92 23.45
C ASN A 233 14.06 8.58 22.06
N ILE A 234 14.48 9.85 22.04
CA ILE A 234 15.04 10.53 20.87
C ILE A 234 16.36 11.15 21.33
N VAL A 235 17.45 10.82 20.65
CA VAL A 235 18.81 11.18 21.07
C VAL A 235 19.48 12.01 19.98
N VAL A 236 19.98 13.18 20.36
CA VAL A 236 20.91 13.97 19.54
C VAL A 236 22.32 13.51 19.85
N ASN A 237 23.02 12.97 18.86
CA ASN A 237 24.40 12.52 18.99
C ASN A 237 25.33 13.54 18.33
N GLN A 238 26.15 14.20 19.13
CA GLN A 238 27.18 15.13 18.67
C GLN A 238 28.41 14.38 18.14
N ILE A 239 29.20 15.04 17.29
CA ILE A 239 30.46 14.48 16.75
C ILE A 239 31.49 14.22 17.86
N ASP A 240 31.49 15.03 18.92
CA ASP A 240 32.36 14.87 20.08
C ASP A 240 31.99 13.65 20.97
N GLY A 241 30.95 12.89 20.59
CA GLY A 241 30.45 11.73 21.30
C GLY A 241 29.41 12.06 22.38
N LYS A 242 29.11 13.34 22.64
CA LYS A 242 28.06 13.73 23.59
C LYS A 242 26.70 13.29 23.07
N LYS A 243 25.96 12.56 23.91
CA LYS A 243 24.58 12.11 23.63
C LYS A 243 23.59 12.88 24.50
N THR A 244 22.59 13.49 23.88
CA THR A 244 21.57 14.27 24.58
C THR A 244 20.20 13.65 24.35
N SER A 245 19.58 13.14 25.41
CA SER A 245 18.18 12.69 25.40
C SER A 245 17.26 13.90 25.27
N LEU A 246 16.27 13.82 24.39
CA LEU A 246 15.26 14.86 24.23
C LEU A 246 14.04 14.64 25.11
N LEU A 247 13.84 13.43 25.63
CA LEU A 247 12.80 13.10 26.59
C LEU A 247 13.29 13.38 28.01
N ASN A 248 12.49 14.14 28.76
CA ASN A 248 12.82 14.61 30.12
C ASN A 248 12.58 13.55 31.20
N THR A 249 11.63 12.65 30.97
CA THR A 249 11.17 11.68 31.97
C THR A 249 11.70 10.29 31.62
N PRO A 250 12.66 9.74 32.39
CA PRO A 250 13.10 8.36 32.21
C PRO A 250 11.91 7.40 32.28
N GLY A 251 11.83 6.47 31.33
CA GLY A 251 10.73 5.51 31.24
C GLY A 251 9.42 6.05 30.65
N SER A 252 9.34 7.34 30.28
CA SER A 252 8.22 7.82 29.46
C SER A 252 8.36 7.34 28.01
N ALA A 253 7.23 7.05 27.37
CA ALA A 253 7.17 6.71 25.95
C ALA A 253 6.36 7.77 25.20
N LEU A 254 6.97 8.34 24.16
CA LEU A 254 6.30 9.28 23.27
C LEU A 254 5.56 8.50 22.18
N ARG A 255 4.24 8.67 22.13
CA ARG A 255 3.43 8.19 21.01
C ARG A 255 3.67 9.08 19.79
N ALA A 256 3.90 8.47 18.62
CA ALA A 256 4.05 9.18 17.37
C ALA A 256 3.43 8.39 16.20
N CYS A 257 2.89 9.10 15.22
CA CYS A 257 2.31 8.51 14.03
C CYS A 257 3.28 8.62 12.85
N ILE A 258 3.57 7.52 12.16
CA ILE A 258 4.38 7.56 10.93
C ILE A 258 3.51 8.12 9.79
N LYS A 259 3.96 9.19 9.12
CA LYS A 259 3.20 9.88 8.06
C LYS A 259 4.06 10.15 6.83
N PRO A 260 4.04 9.28 5.80
CA PRO A 260 4.85 9.45 4.59
C PRO A 260 4.57 10.73 3.79
N ASP A 261 3.35 11.24 3.85
CA ASP A 261 2.90 12.48 3.24
C ASP A 261 3.44 13.74 3.94
N ASN A 262 3.86 13.63 5.20
CA ASN A 262 4.29 14.78 5.99
C ASN A 262 5.77 15.09 5.74
N SER A 263 6.08 16.31 5.31
CA SER A 263 7.45 16.73 4.97
C SER A 263 8.37 16.93 6.19
N GLN A 264 7.81 16.96 7.40
CA GLN A 264 8.54 17.25 8.64
C GLN A 264 8.42 16.13 9.67
N VAL A 265 9.35 16.09 10.62
CA VAL A 265 9.12 15.45 11.92
C VAL A 265 8.49 16.49 12.86
N ILE A 266 7.31 16.20 13.40
CA ILE A 266 6.58 17.10 14.30
C ILE A 266 6.64 16.54 15.72
N LEU A 267 7.18 17.34 16.66
CA LEU A 267 7.42 16.93 18.04
C LEU A 267 6.59 17.75 19.04
N PRO A 268 6.31 17.22 20.25
CA PRO A 268 5.75 17.99 21.37
C PRO A 268 6.58 19.24 21.70
N GLU A 269 5.92 20.26 22.26
CA GLU A 269 6.54 21.55 22.61
C GLU A 269 7.80 21.39 23.49
N ASP A 270 7.76 20.52 24.51
CA ASP A 270 8.87 20.27 25.43
C ASP A 270 10.03 19.52 24.75
N VAL A 271 9.73 18.48 23.98
CA VAL A 271 10.72 17.68 23.23
C VAL A 271 11.37 18.52 22.13
N PHE A 272 10.59 19.32 21.41
CA PHE A 272 11.09 20.25 20.40
C PHE A 272 11.93 21.37 21.03
N GLY A 273 11.52 21.87 22.21
CA GLY A 273 12.32 22.81 22.99
C GLY A 273 13.69 22.24 23.37
N ASN A 274 13.75 20.97 23.75
CA ASN A 274 15.01 20.26 24.03
C ASN A 274 15.85 20.05 22.78
N LEU A 275 15.22 19.71 21.64
CA LEU A 275 15.91 19.59 20.35
C LEU A 275 16.66 20.88 20.00
N LYS A 276 15.97 22.02 20.08
CA LYS A 276 16.57 23.34 19.79
C LYS A 276 17.77 23.65 20.68
N LYS A 277 17.74 23.25 21.96
CA LYS A 277 18.85 23.42 22.91
C LYS A 277 20.01 22.46 22.64
N ALA A 278 19.74 21.30 22.08
CA ALA A 278 20.74 20.28 21.80
C ALA A 278 21.51 20.56 20.50
N PHE A 279 20.91 21.27 19.54
CA PHE A 279 21.57 21.70 18.31
C PHE A 279 22.47 22.91 18.55
N SER A 280 23.63 22.88 17.88
CA SER A 280 24.56 24.01 17.81
C SER A 280 24.18 24.96 16.67
N GLY A 281 24.88 26.10 16.61
CA GLY A 281 24.69 27.11 15.59
C GLY A 281 23.65 28.17 15.98
N LYS A 282 23.62 29.24 15.19
CA LYS A 282 22.70 30.36 15.41
C LYS A 282 21.41 30.13 14.66
N ALA A 283 20.30 30.01 15.39
CA ALA A 283 18.98 29.86 14.80
C ALA A 283 18.55 31.17 14.09
N VAL A 284 17.89 31.03 12.94
CA VAL A 284 17.26 32.14 12.22
C VAL A 284 15.73 31.98 12.23
N GLU A 285 15.02 33.05 11.88
CA GLU A 285 13.56 33.13 11.98
C GLU A 285 12.88 32.31 10.86
N HIS A 286 12.74 31.00 11.13
CA HIS A 286 12.08 29.96 10.30
C HIS A 286 12.64 29.78 8.87
N SER A 287 12.52 28.56 8.33
CA SER A 287 12.70 28.38 6.88
C SER A 287 11.53 29.04 6.15
N THR A 288 11.84 29.97 5.23
CA THR A 288 10.88 30.62 4.32
C THR A 288 10.68 29.83 3.01
N GLY A 289 11.32 28.67 2.90
CA GLY A 289 11.40 27.86 1.68
C GLY A 289 10.36 26.75 1.56
N ILE A 290 10.75 25.66 0.91
CA ILE A 290 9.89 24.49 0.61
C ILE A 290 9.42 23.71 1.85
N TYR A 291 10.02 23.97 3.00
CA TYR A 291 9.63 23.41 4.30
C TYR A 291 9.28 24.54 5.27
N PRO A 292 8.15 25.22 5.06
CA PRO A 292 7.78 26.36 5.89
C PRO A 292 7.67 25.95 7.35
N SER A 293 8.08 26.84 8.25
CA SER A 293 8.09 26.62 9.71
C SER A 293 9.09 25.58 10.22
N SER A 294 9.91 24.97 9.34
CA SER A 294 11.07 24.17 9.77
C SER A 294 12.08 25.03 10.55
N LEU A 295 12.93 24.38 11.33
CA LEU A 295 14.09 25.02 11.91
C LEU A 295 15.06 25.46 10.82
N ALA A 296 15.64 26.65 11.00
CA ALA A 296 16.68 27.17 10.13
C ALA A 296 17.85 27.70 10.97
N TYR A 297 19.08 27.52 10.46
CA TYR A 297 20.32 27.88 11.13
C TYR A 297 21.29 28.55 10.16
N GLU A 298 22.08 29.50 10.66
CA GLU A 298 23.25 30.02 9.94
C GLU A 298 24.24 28.87 9.64
N PRO A 299 25.00 28.94 8.53
CA PRO A 299 25.89 27.86 8.13
C PRO A 299 27.07 27.64 9.11
N GLU A 300 27.50 28.68 9.82
CA GLU A 300 28.58 28.59 10.79
C GLU A 300 28.14 27.79 12.04
N ASP A 301 28.96 26.81 12.45
CA ASP A 301 28.74 25.95 13.62
C ASP A 301 27.40 25.17 13.62
N VAL A 302 26.77 25.02 12.45
CA VAL A 302 25.55 24.22 12.28
C VAL A 302 25.76 22.78 12.75
N PHE A 303 24.71 22.18 13.31
CA PHE A 303 24.76 20.82 13.84
C PHE A 303 25.32 19.80 12.84
N MET A 304 26.43 19.13 13.20
CA MET A 304 27.10 18.15 12.31
C MET A 304 26.86 16.69 12.74
N GLY A 305 26.13 16.47 13.83
CA GLY A 305 25.86 15.14 14.37
C GLY A 305 24.69 14.42 13.68
N ASN A 306 24.16 13.38 14.33
CA ASN A 306 23.00 12.63 13.87
C ASN A 306 21.90 12.57 14.95
N VAL A 307 20.69 12.18 14.55
CA VAL A 307 19.56 12.01 15.46
C VAL A 307 19.09 10.55 15.42
N THR A 308 19.03 9.92 16.59
CA THR A 308 18.55 8.54 16.74
C THR A 308 17.20 8.51 17.44
N PHE A 309 16.21 7.92 16.79
CA PHE A 309 14.92 7.56 17.38
C PHE A 309 15.00 6.14 17.93
N ILE A 310 14.73 5.96 19.21
CA ILE A 310 14.75 4.67 19.87
C ILE A 310 13.30 4.27 20.16
N LEU A 311 12.84 3.20 19.51
CA LEU A 311 11.50 2.66 19.70
C LEU A 311 11.47 1.81 20.98
N SER A 312 10.28 1.62 21.53
CA SER A 312 10.08 0.82 22.76
C SER A 312 10.40 -0.66 22.55
N SER A 313 10.44 -1.14 21.30
CA SER A 313 10.95 -2.47 20.93
C SER A 313 12.47 -2.60 21.04
N GLY A 314 13.19 -1.49 21.21
CA GLY A 314 14.65 -1.43 21.13
C GLY A 314 15.19 -1.14 19.71
N LEU A 315 14.34 -1.10 18.69
CA LEU A 315 14.74 -0.70 17.34
C LEU A 315 15.23 0.75 17.34
N GLN A 316 16.39 0.98 16.73
CA GLN A 316 17.00 2.30 16.60
C GLN A 316 16.98 2.74 15.14
N ILE A 317 16.43 3.93 14.89
CA ILE A 317 16.43 4.58 13.59
C ILE A 317 17.32 5.81 13.67
N THR A 318 18.45 5.80 12.98
CA THR A 318 19.43 6.91 13.00
C THR A 318 19.43 7.65 11.68
N ILE A 319 19.08 8.94 11.73
CA ILE A 319 19.12 9.85 10.58
C ILE A 319 20.54 10.43 10.45
N PRO A 320 21.28 10.14 9.36
CA PRO A 320 22.60 10.69 9.16
C PRO A 320 22.55 12.20 8.91
N ASN A 321 23.64 12.91 9.24
CA ASN A 321 23.69 14.38 9.15
C ASN A 321 23.32 14.91 7.76
N HIS A 322 23.81 14.25 6.70
CA HIS A 322 23.57 14.65 5.31
C HIS A 322 22.10 14.54 4.86
N GLN A 323 21.23 13.85 5.63
CA GLN A 323 19.77 13.82 5.42
C GLN A 323 19.02 14.72 6.41
N LEU A 324 19.70 15.22 7.44
CA LEU A 324 19.11 16.01 8.50
C LEU A 324 19.27 17.52 8.26
N VAL A 325 20.48 17.93 7.86
CA VAL A 325 20.86 19.33 7.64
C VAL A 325 20.92 19.57 6.15
N LEU A 326 19.86 20.18 5.62
CA LEU A 326 19.67 20.38 4.19
C LEU A 326 19.90 21.85 3.81
N PRO A 327 20.22 22.16 2.54
CA PRO A 327 20.22 23.53 2.05
C PRO A 327 18.87 24.21 2.25
N ASN A 328 18.85 25.52 2.52
CA ASN A 328 17.63 26.32 2.51
C ASN A 328 17.21 26.61 1.07
N VAL A 329 16.10 26.01 0.64
CA VAL A 329 15.63 26.04 -0.76
C VAL A 329 14.22 26.62 -0.82
N GLU A 330 13.99 27.54 -1.76
CA GLU A 330 12.68 28.08 -2.12
C GLU A 330 12.26 27.62 -3.53
N ILE A 331 11.01 27.93 -3.88
CA ILE A 331 10.49 27.79 -5.24
C ILE A 331 10.35 29.16 -5.87
N ASP A 332 11.01 29.36 -7.01
CA ASP A 332 10.89 30.59 -7.77
C ASP A 332 9.58 30.68 -8.56
N ASP A 333 9.33 31.83 -9.20
CA ASP A 333 8.12 32.04 -10.00
C ASP A 333 7.99 31.08 -11.20
N ASN A 334 9.07 30.43 -11.61
CA ASN A 334 9.08 29.42 -12.67
C ASN A 334 8.88 27.99 -12.13
N GLY A 335 8.66 27.83 -10.83
CA GLY A 335 8.45 26.52 -10.20
C GLY A 335 9.75 25.74 -9.99
N GLN A 336 10.91 26.40 -10.11
CA GLN A 336 12.21 25.76 -9.95
C GLN A 336 12.73 25.92 -8.52
N GLN A 337 13.39 24.88 -8.03
CA GLN A 337 14.07 24.91 -6.72
C GLN A 337 15.31 25.79 -6.80
N LYS A 338 15.45 26.72 -5.86
CA LYS A 338 16.57 27.64 -5.77
C LYS A 338 17.09 27.72 -4.34
N ILE A 339 18.40 27.62 -4.16
CA ILE A 339 19.04 27.89 -2.87
C ILE A 339 18.89 29.39 -2.57
N VAL A 340 18.25 29.72 -1.46
CA VAL A 340 17.94 31.10 -1.07
C VAL A 340 19.18 31.82 -0.60
N ASP A 341 19.91 31.18 0.31
CA ASP A 341 21.02 31.74 1.08
C ASP A 341 21.95 30.62 1.59
N GLY A 342 22.90 30.99 2.43
CA GLY A 342 23.81 30.03 3.08
C GLY A 342 23.16 29.23 4.21
N ASN A 343 21.95 29.61 4.67
CA ASN A 343 21.32 28.99 5.82
C ASN A 343 20.98 27.53 5.54
N LYS A 344 20.90 26.75 6.61
CA LYS A 344 20.54 25.33 6.59
C LYS A 344 19.17 25.13 7.19
N THR A 345 18.40 24.24 6.58
CA THR A 345 17.08 23.84 7.06
C THR A 345 17.16 22.47 7.71
N ILE A 346 16.53 22.33 8.87
CA ILE A 346 16.33 21.06 9.56
C ILE A 346 14.82 20.86 9.69
N ASN A 347 14.30 19.82 9.01
CA ASN A 347 12.86 19.59 8.81
C ASN A 347 12.12 19.04 10.02
N PHE A 348 12.25 19.76 11.13
CA PHE A 348 11.59 19.48 12.40
C PHE A 348 10.69 20.65 12.74
N GLY A 349 9.51 20.34 13.25
CA GLY A 349 8.52 21.31 13.70
C GLY A 349 7.94 20.94 15.06
N GLN A 350 7.17 21.87 15.61
CA GLN A 350 6.42 21.66 16.84
C GLN A 350 4.95 21.41 16.57
N THR A 351 4.37 20.48 17.32
CA THR A 351 2.92 20.29 17.37
C THR A 351 2.25 21.43 18.14
N ARG A 352 0.97 21.68 17.87
CA ARG A 352 0.14 22.49 18.78
C ARG A 352 -0.15 21.67 20.04
N ARG A 353 -0.39 22.32 21.18
CA ARG A 353 -0.70 21.60 22.44
C ARG A 353 -1.75 20.51 22.20
N GLU A 354 -1.51 19.33 22.76
CA GLU A 354 -2.37 18.15 22.71
C GLU A 354 -2.51 17.44 21.34
N ALA A 355 -1.86 17.92 20.28
CA ALA A 355 -1.87 17.24 18.99
C ALA A 355 -0.78 16.16 18.87
N MET A 356 -1.12 15.05 18.20
CA MET A 356 -0.24 13.88 18.01
C MET A 356 1.06 14.25 17.27
N PRO A 357 2.23 13.81 17.75
CA PRO A 357 3.50 13.89 17.03
C PRO A 357 3.51 13.07 15.73
N TYR A 358 4.25 13.54 14.74
CA TYR A 358 4.38 12.87 13.43
C TYR A 358 5.83 12.56 13.09
N LEU A 359 6.09 11.35 12.61
CA LEU A 359 7.35 10.95 12.01
C LEU A 359 7.19 10.98 10.48
N GLY A 360 7.60 12.11 9.89
CA GLY A 360 7.48 12.33 8.45
C GLY A 360 8.72 11.92 7.65
N GLN A 361 8.87 12.53 6.48
CA GLN A 361 9.91 12.24 5.49
C GLN A 361 11.34 12.20 6.07
N PRO A 362 11.78 13.11 6.97
CA PRO A 362 13.13 13.02 7.53
C PRO A 362 13.40 11.70 8.25
N PHE A 363 12.44 11.18 9.02
CA PHE A 363 12.53 9.86 9.65
C PHE A 363 12.58 8.74 8.60
N LEU A 364 11.78 8.84 7.55
CA LEU A 364 11.68 7.86 6.48
C LEU A 364 12.90 7.82 5.54
N THR A 365 13.79 8.82 5.56
CA THR A 365 15.10 8.72 4.90
C THR A 365 15.97 7.59 5.49
N SER A 366 15.66 7.15 6.71
CA SER A 366 16.44 6.16 7.46
C SER A 366 15.61 5.01 8.00
N ALA A 367 14.30 4.99 7.72
CA ALA A 367 13.40 3.89 8.07
C ALA A 367 12.85 3.23 6.80
N TYR A 368 12.88 1.90 6.77
CA TYR A 368 12.14 1.12 5.78
C TYR A 368 10.85 0.63 6.42
N ILE A 369 9.72 0.88 5.78
CA ILE A 369 8.41 0.45 6.29
C ILE A 369 7.77 -0.56 5.35
N HIS A 370 7.12 -1.58 5.91
CA HIS A 370 6.22 -2.49 5.21
C HIS A 370 4.85 -2.40 5.87
N VAL A 371 3.82 -2.15 5.09
CA VAL A 371 2.44 -1.99 5.56
C VAL A 371 1.59 -3.04 4.86
N ASN A 372 0.88 -3.85 5.63
CA ASN A 372 0.03 -4.91 5.15
C ASN A 372 -1.43 -4.62 5.52
N ASN A 373 -2.21 -4.08 4.57
CA ASN A 373 -3.60 -3.72 4.82
C ASN A 373 -4.50 -4.95 5.01
N ASP A 374 -4.14 -6.10 4.42
CA ASP A 374 -4.88 -7.36 4.60
C ASP A 374 -4.82 -7.84 6.05
N MET A 375 -3.64 -7.75 6.65
CA MET A 375 -3.39 -8.16 8.03
C MET A 375 -3.65 -7.03 9.05
N LYS A 376 -3.80 -5.80 8.59
CA LYS A 376 -3.86 -4.59 9.43
C LYS A 376 -2.66 -4.50 10.37
N GLU A 377 -1.48 -4.74 9.81
CA GLU A 377 -0.20 -4.73 10.52
C GLU A 377 0.85 -3.99 9.70
N PHE A 378 1.84 -3.43 10.39
CA PHE A 378 3.00 -2.83 9.74
C PHE A 378 4.29 -3.24 10.44
N SER A 379 5.39 -3.18 9.70
CA SER A 379 6.73 -3.41 10.20
C SER A 379 7.66 -2.28 9.82
N VAL A 380 8.64 -2.02 10.68
CA VAL A 380 9.64 -0.95 10.53
C VAL A 380 11.02 -1.52 10.77
N TRP A 381 11.97 -1.15 9.90
CA TRP A 381 13.39 -1.45 10.03
C TRP A 381 14.20 -0.14 9.92
N GLN A 382 15.42 -0.16 10.44
CA GLN A 382 16.44 0.76 9.94
C GLN A 382 16.62 0.48 8.44
N ALA A 383 16.58 1.52 7.61
CA ALA A 383 16.80 1.37 6.18
C ALA A 383 18.27 1.03 5.91
N ASN A 384 18.49 0.16 4.93
CA ASN A 384 19.77 -0.07 4.27
C ASN A 384 19.75 0.68 2.92
N PRO A 385 20.39 1.85 2.83
CA PRO A 385 20.48 2.64 1.60
C PRO A 385 21.42 1.93 0.62
N THR A 386 20.84 1.19 -0.32
CA THR A 386 21.56 0.43 -1.34
C THR A 386 20.82 0.49 -2.67
N THR A 387 21.54 0.31 -3.78
CA THR A 387 20.93 0.10 -5.10
C THR A 387 20.53 -1.36 -5.34
N GLU A 388 21.00 -2.29 -4.50
CA GLU A 388 20.61 -3.70 -4.54
C GLU A 388 19.11 -3.87 -4.27
N THR A 389 18.52 -4.92 -4.85
CA THR A 389 17.10 -5.26 -4.73
C THR A 389 16.96 -6.74 -4.49
N ASP A 390 16.12 -7.11 -3.53
CA ASP A 390 15.72 -8.50 -3.24
C ASP A 390 14.21 -8.50 -2.91
N LEU A 391 13.40 -8.55 -3.97
CA LEU A 391 11.94 -8.39 -3.89
C LEU A 391 11.27 -9.67 -3.42
N VAL A 392 10.41 -9.55 -2.40
CA VAL A 392 9.66 -10.67 -1.81
C VAL A 392 8.18 -10.40 -1.82
N THR A 393 7.44 -11.37 -2.36
CA THR A 393 5.98 -11.34 -2.44
C THR A 393 5.35 -11.72 -1.10
N VAL A 394 4.29 -10.99 -0.74
CA VAL A 394 3.47 -11.26 0.46
C VAL A 394 2.11 -11.77 0.02
N ARG A 395 1.59 -12.81 0.69
CA ARG A 395 0.23 -13.34 0.46
C ARG A 395 -0.44 -13.65 1.79
N GLY A 396 -1.55 -12.98 2.10
CA GLY A 396 -2.41 -13.32 3.25
C GLY A 396 -1.66 -13.46 4.59
N GLY A 397 -0.61 -12.66 4.79
CA GLY A 397 0.26 -12.73 5.97
C GLY A 397 1.40 -13.75 5.93
N SER A 398 1.51 -14.57 4.88
CA SER A 398 2.63 -15.50 4.64
C SER A 398 3.55 -14.98 3.53
N ASN A 399 4.87 -15.14 3.71
CA ASN A 399 5.86 -14.82 2.69
C ASN A 399 5.97 -15.96 1.69
N CYS A 400 5.96 -15.62 0.40
CA CYS A 400 6.23 -16.58 -0.67
C CYS A 400 7.74 -16.57 -0.95
N ASP A 401 8.53 -17.20 -0.09
CA ASP A 401 9.93 -17.50 -0.42
C ASP A 401 9.97 -18.78 -1.28
N ASP A 402 10.67 -18.72 -2.41
CA ASP A 402 10.72 -19.71 -3.50
C ASP A 402 11.44 -21.04 -3.16
N ASP A 403 11.34 -21.53 -1.92
CA ASP A 403 11.96 -22.81 -1.52
C ASP A 403 11.10 -24.04 -1.85
N SER A 404 9.96 -23.86 -2.55
CA SER A 404 9.08 -24.98 -2.93
C SER A 404 9.05 -25.25 -4.44
N SER A 405 10.23 -25.30 -5.08
CA SER A 405 10.32 -26.07 -6.32
C SER A 405 9.99 -27.54 -6.00
N LEU A 406 8.97 -28.10 -6.66
CA LEU A 406 8.64 -29.51 -6.52
C LEU A 406 9.90 -30.33 -6.84
N SER A 407 10.38 -31.11 -5.86
CA SER A 407 11.52 -32.01 -6.02
C SER A 407 11.41 -32.73 -7.36
N GLY A 408 12.52 -32.84 -8.10
CA GLY A 408 12.56 -33.59 -9.36
C GLY A 408 11.97 -35.01 -9.24
N GLY A 409 11.92 -35.58 -8.02
CA GLY A 409 11.23 -36.83 -7.71
C GLY A 409 9.69 -36.77 -7.85
N ALA A 410 9.04 -35.65 -7.52
CA ALA A 410 7.60 -35.48 -7.70
C ALA A 410 7.22 -35.38 -9.19
N ILE A 411 8.03 -34.65 -9.96
CA ILE A 411 7.87 -34.56 -11.43
C ILE A 411 8.12 -35.92 -12.08
N ALA A 412 9.17 -36.66 -11.65
CA ALA A 412 9.43 -38.01 -12.12
C ALA A 412 8.28 -39.00 -11.79
N GLY A 413 7.67 -38.88 -10.61
CA GLY A 413 6.56 -39.73 -10.19
C GLY A 413 5.32 -39.59 -11.07
N ILE A 414 4.96 -38.37 -11.46
CA ILE A 414 3.79 -38.10 -12.33
C ILE A 414 4.02 -38.68 -13.73
N VAL A 415 5.22 -38.53 -14.29
CA VAL A 415 5.54 -39.05 -15.63
C VAL A 415 5.49 -40.59 -15.65
N ILE A 416 6.03 -41.25 -14.63
CA ILE A 416 5.99 -42.71 -14.51
C ILE A 416 4.55 -43.21 -14.36
N GLY A 417 3.72 -42.52 -13.57
CA GLY A 417 2.31 -42.85 -13.37
C GLY A 417 1.49 -42.83 -14.67
N VAL A 418 1.67 -41.79 -15.50
CA VAL A 418 0.97 -41.67 -16.79
C VAL A 418 1.41 -42.75 -17.77
N VAL A 419 2.72 -43.05 -17.84
CA VAL A 419 3.24 -44.10 -18.74
C VAL A 419 2.73 -45.48 -18.34
N ALA A 420 2.71 -45.80 -17.04
CA ALA A 420 2.20 -47.07 -16.53
C ALA A 420 0.70 -47.23 -16.81
N PHE A 421 -0.09 -46.16 -16.62
CA PHE A 421 -1.53 -46.17 -16.89
C PHE A 421 -1.83 -46.41 -18.37
N LEU A 422 -1.12 -45.74 -19.28
CA LEU A 422 -1.28 -45.92 -20.72
C LEU A 422 -0.91 -47.35 -21.18
N ALA A 423 0.14 -47.93 -20.59
CA ALA A 423 0.53 -49.31 -20.89
C ALA A 423 -0.55 -50.33 -20.45
N ILE A 424 -1.14 -50.15 -19.27
CA ILE A 424 -2.22 -51.00 -18.76
C ILE A 424 -3.49 -50.85 -19.60
N ALA A 425 -3.84 -49.62 -19.99
CA ALA A 425 -4.99 -49.35 -20.84
C ALA A 425 -4.84 -50.01 -22.23
N ALA A 426 -3.66 -49.95 -22.83
CA ALA A 426 -3.36 -50.60 -24.11
C ALA A 426 -3.46 -52.13 -24.02
N LEU A 427 -2.95 -52.73 -22.94
CA LEU A 427 -3.06 -54.16 -22.68
C LEU A 427 -4.52 -54.61 -22.48
N GLY A 428 -5.31 -53.83 -21.75
CA GLY A 428 -6.74 -54.07 -21.57
C GLY A 428 -7.51 -54.03 -22.89
N LEU A 429 -7.22 -53.05 -23.75
CA LEU A 429 -7.84 -52.92 -25.07
C LEU A 429 -7.47 -54.09 -26.00
N PHE A 430 -6.21 -54.52 -25.97
CA PHE A 430 -5.73 -55.66 -26.76
C PHE A 430 -6.42 -56.98 -26.37
N PHE A 431 -6.55 -57.25 -25.06
CA PHE A 431 -7.24 -58.45 -24.58
C PHE A 431 -8.74 -58.42 -24.90
N PHE A 432 -9.37 -57.24 -24.81
CA PHE A 432 -10.79 -57.07 -25.14
C PHE A 432 -11.08 -57.32 -26.63
N LEU A 433 -10.22 -56.81 -27.53
CA LEU A 433 -10.35 -57.05 -28.97
C LEU A 433 -10.07 -58.51 -29.35
N LYS A 434 -9.10 -59.16 -28.70
CA LYS A 434 -8.81 -60.59 -28.91
C LYS A 434 -9.97 -61.50 -28.47
N ARG A 435 -10.71 -61.11 -27.44
CA ARG A 435 -11.91 -61.85 -26.97
C ARG A 435 -13.09 -61.69 -27.92
N ARG A 436 -13.21 -60.55 -28.60
CA ARG A 436 -14.29 -60.27 -29.56
C ARG A 436 -14.15 -61.01 -30.90
N ASN A 437 -12.93 -61.39 -31.29
CA ASN A 437 -12.69 -62.18 -32.52
C ASN A 437 -12.94 -63.69 -32.38
N LYS A 438 -13.35 -64.19 -31.20
CA LYS A 438 -13.77 -65.60 -31.03
C LYS A 438 -15.28 -65.82 -31.09
N ASN A 439 -16.10 -64.77 -31.16
CA ASN A 439 -17.57 -64.85 -31.18
C ASN A 439 -18.20 -64.14 -32.40
N ARG A 440 -17.64 -64.32 -33.60
CA ARG A 440 -18.27 -63.86 -34.85
C ARG A 440 -18.46 -65.05 -35.80
N ASP A 441 -19.36 -65.95 -35.41
CA ASP A 441 -20.13 -66.79 -36.33
C ASP A 441 -21.46 -67.13 -35.64
N ARG A 442 -22.46 -66.27 -35.83
CA ARG A 442 -23.88 -66.62 -35.93
C ARG A 442 -24.71 -65.39 -36.30
N ASP A 443 -25.15 -65.44 -37.55
CA ASP A 443 -26.45 -65.07 -38.09
C ASP A 443 -26.85 -63.59 -38.17
N SER A 444 -26.50 -63.04 -39.33
CA SER A 444 -27.36 -62.17 -40.15
C SER A 444 -28.69 -62.85 -40.48
N LYS A 445 -29.83 -62.16 -40.30
CA LYS A 445 -30.89 -62.00 -41.33
C LYS A 445 -32.10 -61.21 -40.82
N ALA A 446 -32.53 -60.29 -41.70
CA ALA A 446 -33.87 -59.70 -41.86
C ALA A 446 -34.43 -58.88 -40.68
N GLY A 447 -35.05 -57.73 -40.84
CA GLY A 447 -35.53 -56.98 -42.01
C GLY A 447 -36.54 -55.96 -41.45
N LEU A 448 -36.41 -54.68 -41.82
CA LEU A 448 -37.43 -53.65 -41.54
C LEU A 448 -38.61 -53.83 -42.50
N PRO A 449 -39.85 -53.51 -42.07
CA PRO A 449 -40.40 -52.22 -42.48
C PRO A 449 -41.19 -51.46 -41.41
N LEU A 450 -41.59 -50.26 -41.83
CA LEU A 450 -42.12 -49.09 -41.15
C LEU A 450 -43.63 -49.16 -40.80
N VAL A 451 -44.04 -48.20 -39.93
CA VAL A 451 -45.26 -47.35 -39.96
C VAL A 451 -46.25 -47.45 -38.77
N ASN A 452 -46.49 -46.24 -38.23
CA ASN A 452 -47.63 -45.63 -37.49
C ASN A 452 -47.98 -45.98 -36.04
N THR A 453 -47.69 -44.99 -35.18
CA THR A 453 -48.63 -44.11 -34.47
C THR A 453 -50.02 -44.64 -34.09
N SER A 454 -50.26 -44.82 -32.79
CA SER A 454 -51.48 -44.35 -32.13
C SER A 454 -51.25 -44.08 -30.64
N GLN A 455 -51.97 -43.08 -30.15
CA GLN A 455 -51.94 -42.55 -28.81
C GLN A 455 -52.51 -43.50 -27.74
N ARG A 456 -52.08 -43.21 -26.49
CA ARG A 456 -52.91 -42.95 -25.30
C ARG A 456 -52.72 -43.94 -24.13
N ALA A 457 -52.63 -43.29 -22.96
CA ALA A 457 -52.71 -43.72 -21.56
C ALA A 457 -53.51 -45.02 -21.31
N GLU A 458 -53.28 -45.79 -20.25
CA GLU A 458 -53.23 -45.37 -18.84
C GLU A 458 -52.86 -46.58 -17.95
N GLU A 459 -52.36 -46.32 -16.74
CA GLU A 459 -52.42 -47.14 -15.50
C GLU A 459 -51.94 -48.62 -15.53
N ASP A 460 -51.13 -49.14 -14.60
CA ASP A 460 -51.36 -49.19 -13.16
C ASP A 460 -50.24 -50.03 -12.48
N LYS A 461 -49.98 -49.69 -11.22
CA LYS A 461 -49.59 -50.54 -10.08
C LYS A 461 -48.26 -51.34 -9.99
N LYS A 462 -47.50 -50.90 -8.96
CA LYS A 462 -47.05 -51.66 -7.76
C LYS A 462 -45.79 -52.53 -7.91
N HIS A 463 -44.71 -52.23 -7.19
CA HIS A 463 -44.47 -52.64 -5.79
C HIS A 463 -42.98 -52.44 -5.37
N ASN A 464 -42.82 -51.80 -4.21
CA ASN A 464 -41.89 -52.07 -3.10
C ASN A 464 -40.35 -52.09 -3.22
N HIS A 465 -39.77 -51.38 -2.23
CA HIS A 465 -38.59 -51.69 -1.40
C HIS A 465 -37.20 -51.68 -2.11
N ASP A 466 -36.14 -51.05 -1.62
CA ASP A 466 -35.74 -50.73 -0.25
C ASP A 466 -34.76 -49.53 -0.17
N ILE A 467 -34.75 -48.93 1.02
CA ILE A 467 -33.85 -47.89 1.54
C ILE A 467 -32.58 -48.57 2.14
N PRO A 468 -31.44 -47.87 2.28
CA PRO A 468 -31.01 -47.40 3.63
C PRO A 468 -30.56 -45.92 3.60
N LEU A 469 -31.17 -45.02 4.41
CA LEU A 469 -30.78 -44.60 5.77
C LEU A 469 -29.39 -43.94 5.76
N GLU A 470 -29.30 -42.62 5.65
CA GLU A 470 -29.33 -41.62 6.76
C GLU A 470 -28.14 -41.77 7.74
N MET A 471 -27.26 -40.76 7.73
CA MET A 471 -26.62 -40.28 8.96
C MET A 471 -26.66 -38.75 8.96
N ASP A 472 -27.52 -38.27 9.85
CA ASP A 472 -27.64 -36.92 10.37
C ASP A 472 -26.45 -36.59 11.29
N ALA A 473 -26.01 -35.33 11.26
CA ALA A 473 -25.23 -34.72 12.34
C ALA A 473 -25.39 -33.18 12.28
N GLY A 474 -26.48 -32.70 12.87
CA GLY A 474 -26.38 -31.81 14.02
C GLY A 474 -25.95 -30.36 13.76
N VAL A 475 -26.95 -29.51 13.55
CA VAL A 475 -26.91 -28.06 13.77
C VAL A 475 -26.73 -27.77 15.26
N SER A 476 -25.80 -26.87 15.62
CA SER A 476 -25.83 -26.17 16.90
C SER A 476 -25.85 -24.67 16.67
N GLN A 477 -27.03 -24.08 16.86
CA GLN A 477 -27.24 -22.64 17.03
C GLN A 477 -26.93 -22.28 18.48
N GLN A 478 -26.08 -21.29 18.72
CA GLN A 478 -26.05 -20.62 20.02
C GLN A 478 -25.49 -19.20 19.94
N ALA A 479 -26.38 -18.22 20.14
CA ALA A 479 -26.17 -16.95 20.84
C ALA A 479 -27.55 -16.34 21.11
N PRO A 480 -27.76 -15.47 22.13
CA PRO A 480 -26.78 -14.90 23.07
C PRO A 480 -27.15 -15.10 24.57
N SER A 481 -26.15 -14.94 25.45
CA SER A 481 -26.36 -14.76 26.89
C SER A 481 -26.27 -13.26 27.20
N GLU A 482 -27.39 -12.69 27.64
CA GLU A 482 -27.50 -11.35 28.21
C GLU A 482 -26.60 -11.20 29.46
N LEU A 483 -25.91 -10.07 29.58
CA LEU A 483 -25.18 -9.65 30.79
C LEU A 483 -26.03 -8.60 31.52
N PRO A 484 -26.06 -8.59 32.87
CA PRO A 484 -26.92 -7.68 33.62
C PRO A 484 -26.43 -6.23 33.53
N ASP A 485 -27.38 -5.33 33.27
CA ASP A 485 -27.23 -3.87 33.29
C ASP A 485 -26.59 -3.38 34.59
N ARG A 486 -25.48 -2.65 34.45
CA ARG A 486 -24.92 -1.82 35.51
C ARG A 486 -25.41 -0.39 35.32
N ASP A 487 -26.29 0.02 36.23
CA ASP A 487 -26.71 1.39 36.45
C ASP A 487 -25.49 2.30 36.68
N TYR A 488 -25.23 3.22 35.75
CA TYR A 488 -24.31 4.35 35.96
C TYR A 488 -25.15 5.62 36.12
N SER A 489 -25.12 6.21 37.32
CA SER A 489 -25.70 7.53 37.56
C SER A 489 -25.00 8.59 36.70
N PRO A 490 -25.73 9.58 36.16
CA PRO A 490 -25.12 10.68 35.41
C PRO A 490 -24.20 11.51 36.31
N GLN A 491 -22.94 11.67 35.89
CA GLN A 491 -22.01 12.59 36.53
C GLN A 491 -22.26 13.99 35.98
N GLU A 492 -22.73 14.90 36.82
CA GLU A 492 -22.97 16.30 36.47
C GLU A 492 -21.65 17.02 36.11
N LEU A 493 -21.67 17.76 35.00
CA LEU A 493 -20.62 18.68 34.59
C LEU A 493 -20.75 20.00 35.40
N PRO A 494 -19.67 20.51 36.01
CA PRO A 494 -19.67 21.84 36.58
C PRO A 494 -19.78 22.92 35.48
N ALA A 495 -20.65 23.89 35.74
CA ALA A 495 -20.99 25.00 34.86
C ALA A 495 -19.87 26.03 34.65
N ASP A 496 -20.06 26.78 33.56
CA ASP A 496 -19.34 27.95 33.04
C ASP A 496 -18.76 28.95 34.06
N VAL A 497 -17.58 29.50 33.74
CA VAL A 497 -17.20 30.89 34.06
C VAL A 497 -16.19 31.42 32.99
N PRO A 498 -15.99 32.74 32.82
CA PRO A 498 -16.46 33.48 31.66
C PRO A 498 -15.32 34.08 30.79
N THR A 499 -15.71 34.49 29.58
CA THR A 499 -14.92 35.33 28.67
C THR A 499 -14.45 36.62 29.34
N SER A 500 -13.14 36.89 29.28
CA SER A 500 -12.56 38.19 29.60
C SER A 500 -11.83 38.75 28.38
N ASN A 501 -12.21 39.97 28.03
CA ASN A 501 -11.61 40.82 27.03
C ASN A 501 -10.14 41.14 27.35
N LYS A 502 -9.24 40.94 26.38
CA LYS A 502 -8.33 41.96 25.84
C LYS A 502 -7.51 41.43 24.67
#